data_AF-A0A2T1GFQ2-F1
#
_entry.id   AF-A0A2T1GFQ2-F1
#
_cell.length_a   1.000
_cell.length_b   1.000
_cell.length_c   1.000
_cell.angle_alpha   90.00
_cell.angle_beta   90.00
_cell.angle_gamma   90.00
#
_symmetry.space_group_name_H-M   'P 1'
#
loop_
_entity.id
_entity.type
_entity.pdbx_description
1 polymer ?
#
loop_
_entity_poly.entity_id
_entity_poly.type
_entity_poly.pdbx_seq_one_letter_code
_entity_poly.pdbx_strand_id
1 'polypeptide(L)'
;MSFSESSRSSQPAIERPPNREICHYSNLLRQSIREQFRTVTENRQGKVNLFTTATTDLFSIFLSALPPDFRQHHTCNSCRQFVERYGGIVTIDSEGKTTPVMWNPKLVPEVYAPAVSKLASVVSGAAIDNVFLSELRTWGTPVTGIWEHFSVVPGEDLVFKSTPIYTTYQTLAQKRQEYQMLVRGLADFSLQVATQAYSLLSNATLYRSEACLGIAKWFLDLKQQRESVQNSRLRENLTWLAVANAPPGYCHIRSGTIGTLLEDIQNGLAFQQIADRFNAKMNPLQYLRPQAPPKAGNIAQAEKIVAQLQTAGALDRRFAKLEDLQALWVPHPTAPKVEQKGIFGHLQTATTRAQQQLDVPPIVMTWEKFARTILPTAKTIEYFVPTSQQAYMALVTAQNPEAPPIIQWDMPEASNPVTWYFYANGSSPDAWNLRSNTYCAVTAIVLQPSLWNDPEKFAHKGEKVFLILQNAKDKQYQKGAGFFPESLKSEYHSIRSTMEAYAQNAVLAGKDEATACGIGLQKGGTWDLILLRVTTADNLQVNYQLDRWD
;
A
#
# COMPACT_ATOMS: atom_id res chain seq x y z
N MET A 1 22.96 -89.34 4.31
CA MET A 1 22.03 -89.11 5.44
C MET A 1 22.37 -87.77 6.06
N SER A 2 21.33 -87.00 6.42
CA SER A 2 21.35 -85.72 7.13
C SER A 2 21.79 -84.47 6.34
N PHE A 3 20.78 -83.76 5.82
CA PHE A 3 20.81 -82.32 5.65
C PHE A 3 20.54 -81.65 7.00
N SER A 4 21.30 -80.61 7.35
CA SER A 4 20.93 -79.66 8.41
C SER A 4 21.27 -78.24 7.95
N GLU A 5 20.30 -77.57 7.32
CA GLU A 5 20.31 -76.12 7.14
C GLU A 5 19.69 -75.46 8.38
N SER A 6 20.51 -74.65 9.05
CA SER A 6 20.10 -73.74 10.12
C SER A 6 20.16 -72.32 9.59
N SER A 7 19.04 -71.82 9.05
CA SER A 7 18.82 -70.40 8.85
C SER A 7 17.52 -70.00 9.55
N ARG A 8 17.64 -69.51 10.79
CA ARG A 8 16.53 -68.85 11.49
C ARG A 8 16.27 -67.50 10.83
N SER A 9 15.31 -67.48 9.92
CA SER A 9 14.58 -66.28 9.51
C SER A 9 13.91 -65.66 10.73
N SER A 10 14.36 -64.48 11.13
CA SER A 10 13.67 -63.63 12.10
C SER A 10 12.53 -62.91 11.36
N GLN A 11 11.31 -63.43 11.46
CA GLN A 11 10.12 -62.71 11.03
C GLN A 11 9.96 -61.44 11.89
N PRO A 12 9.64 -60.27 11.30
CA PRO A 12 9.24 -59.11 12.09
C PRO A 12 7.92 -59.42 12.79
N ALA A 13 7.86 -59.10 14.09
CA ALA A 13 6.64 -59.20 14.88
C ALA A 13 5.53 -58.38 14.20
N ILE A 14 4.46 -59.07 13.80
CA ILE A 14 3.23 -58.45 13.32
C ILE A 14 2.65 -57.65 14.48
N GLU A 15 2.71 -56.32 14.38
CA GLU A 15 2.05 -55.39 15.30
C GLU A 15 0.57 -55.79 15.44
N ARG A 16 0.09 -55.94 16.68
CA ARG A 16 -1.35 -56.14 16.95
C ARG A 16 -2.13 -55.03 16.24
N PRO A 17 -3.21 -55.36 15.52
CA PRO A 17 -4.03 -54.32 14.89
C PRO A 17 -4.54 -53.36 15.98
N PRO A 18 -4.49 -52.04 15.76
CA PRO A 18 -4.98 -51.08 16.74
C PRO A 18 -6.44 -51.38 17.04
N ASN A 19 -6.86 -51.18 18.30
CA ASN A 19 -8.25 -51.29 18.70
C ASN A 19 -9.11 -50.48 17.71
N ARG A 20 -9.97 -51.16 16.94
CA ARG A 20 -10.71 -50.58 15.80
C ARG A 20 -11.52 -49.35 16.23
N GLU A 21 -12.03 -49.38 17.45
CA GLU A 21 -12.79 -48.29 18.06
C GLU A 21 -11.92 -47.05 18.31
N ILE A 22 -10.72 -47.21 18.89
CA ILE A 22 -9.76 -46.12 19.12
C ILE A 22 -9.31 -45.50 17.78
N CYS A 23 -9.10 -46.33 16.75
CA CYS A 23 -8.76 -45.85 15.41
C CYS A 23 -9.89 -45.00 14.80
N HIS A 24 -11.15 -45.43 14.95
CA HIS A 24 -12.31 -44.67 14.49
C HIS A 24 -12.44 -43.31 15.21
N TYR A 25 -12.34 -43.29 16.54
CA TYR A 25 -12.38 -42.05 17.31
C TYR A 25 -11.22 -41.10 16.97
N SER A 26 -10.02 -41.63 16.75
CA SER A 26 -8.86 -40.83 16.33
C SER A 26 -9.06 -40.15 14.97
N ASN A 27 -9.71 -40.84 14.02
CA ASN A 27 -10.11 -40.25 12.74
C ASN A 27 -11.08 -39.08 12.93
N LEU A 28 -12.10 -39.25 13.77
CA LEU A 28 -13.07 -38.20 14.07
C LEU A 28 -12.38 -36.98 14.71
N LEU A 29 -11.46 -37.17 15.65
CA LEU A 29 -10.68 -36.08 16.23
C LEU A 29 -9.91 -35.28 15.16
N ARG A 30 -9.23 -35.96 14.23
CA ARG A 30 -8.53 -35.31 13.11
C ARG A 30 -9.49 -34.48 12.25
N GLN A 31 -10.67 -35.01 11.95
CA GLN A 31 -11.70 -34.32 11.18
C GLN A 31 -12.21 -33.08 11.92
N SER A 32 -12.50 -33.18 13.22
CA SER A 32 -12.95 -32.06 14.05
C SER A 32 -11.93 -30.91 14.11
N ILE A 33 -10.62 -31.22 14.15
CA ILE A 33 -9.56 -30.20 14.12
C ILE A 33 -9.56 -29.47 12.77
N ARG A 34 -9.66 -30.21 11.66
CA ARG A 34 -9.75 -29.62 10.31
C ARG A 34 -11.01 -28.78 10.15
N GLU A 35 -12.13 -29.23 10.69
CA GLU A 35 -13.40 -28.50 10.64
C GLU A 35 -13.36 -27.21 11.46
N GLN A 36 -12.76 -27.25 12.66
CA GLN A 36 -12.57 -26.05 13.47
C GLN A 36 -11.65 -25.05 12.76
N PHE A 37 -10.53 -25.52 12.21
CA PHE A 37 -9.60 -24.70 11.44
C PHE A 37 -10.36 -23.97 10.34
N ARG A 38 -11.05 -24.73 9.49
CA ARG A 38 -11.87 -24.23 8.38
C ARG A 38 -12.91 -23.20 8.82
N THR A 39 -13.66 -23.52 9.87
CA THR A 39 -14.71 -22.65 10.43
C THR A 39 -14.16 -21.30 10.87
N VAL A 40 -12.98 -21.29 11.49
CA VAL A 40 -12.37 -20.05 12.03
C VAL A 40 -11.66 -19.24 10.94
N THR A 41 -11.14 -19.89 9.90
CA THR A 41 -10.34 -19.24 8.87
C THR A 41 -11.09 -18.85 7.59
N GLU A 42 -12.17 -19.56 7.23
CA GLU A 42 -12.86 -19.32 5.95
C GLU A 42 -14.12 -18.43 6.09
N ASN A 43 -14.77 -18.41 7.26
CA ASN A 43 -16.08 -17.75 7.45
C ASN A 43 -16.00 -16.27 7.90
N ARG A 44 -15.02 -15.49 7.44
CA ARG A 44 -14.90 -14.07 7.79
C ARG A 44 -14.94 -13.16 6.56
N GLN A 45 -15.69 -12.06 6.65
CA GLN A 45 -15.69 -10.99 5.65
C GLN A 45 -14.33 -10.25 5.70
N GLY A 46 -13.33 -10.78 5.00
CA GLY A 46 -12.00 -10.18 4.88
C GLY A 46 -10.85 -11.09 5.31
N LYS A 47 -9.64 -10.54 5.29
CA LYS A 47 -8.39 -11.28 5.60
C LYS A 47 -8.36 -11.73 7.06
N VAL A 48 -8.08 -13.01 7.29
CA VAL A 48 -7.88 -13.56 8.63
C VAL A 48 -6.41 -13.43 9.04
N ASN A 49 -6.16 -12.85 10.21
CA ASN A 49 -4.84 -12.84 10.83
C ASN A 49 -4.78 -13.88 11.95
N LEU A 50 -3.66 -14.60 11.99
CA LEU A 50 -3.38 -15.62 12.98
C LEU A 50 -2.28 -15.14 13.94
N PHE A 51 -2.34 -15.62 15.17
CA PHE A 51 -1.43 -15.20 16.23
C PHE A 51 -0.94 -16.42 17.01
N THR A 52 0.30 -16.37 17.47
CA THR A 52 0.84 -17.35 18.41
C THR A 52 0.63 -16.88 19.84
N THR A 53 0.48 -17.85 20.74
CA THR A 53 0.36 -17.61 22.18
C THR A 53 1.60 -18.09 22.90
N ALA A 54 1.92 -17.48 24.04
CA ALA A 54 3.00 -17.89 24.94
C ALA A 54 2.64 -19.17 25.73
N THR A 55 2.16 -20.19 25.03
CA THR A 55 1.88 -21.51 25.58
C THR A 55 3.10 -22.42 25.42
N THR A 56 3.25 -23.37 26.34
CA THR A 56 4.31 -24.38 26.32
C THR A 56 3.73 -25.72 26.72
N ASP A 57 4.32 -26.81 26.23
CA ASP A 57 4.01 -28.18 26.65
C ASP A 57 2.54 -28.58 26.39
N LEU A 58 1.98 -28.07 25.29
CA LEU A 58 0.59 -28.33 24.91
C LEU A 58 0.34 -29.82 24.69
N PHE A 59 1.32 -30.57 24.20
CA PHE A 59 1.14 -31.99 23.95
C PHE A 59 1.04 -32.82 25.24
N SER A 60 1.80 -32.47 26.28
CA SER A 60 1.69 -33.14 27.59
C SER A 60 0.35 -32.81 28.27
N ILE A 61 -0.12 -31.57 28.12
CA ILE A 61 -1.48 -31.18 28.57
C ILE A 61 -2.54 -32.01 27.85
N PHE A 62 -2.42 -32.18 26.54
CA PHE A 62 -3.31 -33.03 25.75
C PHE A 62 -3.31 -34.47 26.27
N LEU A 63 -2.14 -35.10 26.35
CA LEU A 63 -2.00 -36.51 26.75
C LEU A 63 -2.49 -36.76 28.18
N SER A 64 -2.17 -35.89 29.13
CA SER A 64 -2.57 -36.06 30.53
C SER A 64 -4.08 -35.97 30.73
N ALA A 65 -4.77 -35.19 29.89
CA ALA A 65 -6.21 -35.01 29.93
C ALA A 65 -7.00 -36.12 29.20
N LEU A 66 -6.32 -37.04 28.49
CA LEU A 66 -6.95 -38.22 27.90
C LEU A 66 -7.18 -39.31 28.97
N PRO A 67 -8.22 -40.15 28.80
CA PRO A 67 -8.38 -41.38 29.58
C PRO A 67 -7.12 -42.26 29.47
N PRO A 68 -6.71 -42.96 30.54
CA PRO A 68 -5.47 -43.75 30.57
C PRO A 68 -5.30 -44.69 29.37
N ASP A 69 -6.37 -45.37 28.96
CA ASP A 69 -6.37 -46.34 27.87
C ASP A 69 -6.16 -45.71 26.48
N PHE A 70 -6.39 -44.40 26.33
CA PHE A 70 -6.20 -43.67 25.08
C PHE A 70 -4.80 -43.06 24.95
N ARG A 71 -4.04 -42.93 26.06
CA ARG A 71 -2.76 -42.19 26.07
C ARG A 71 -1.71 -42.82 25.19
N GLN A 72 -1.51 -44.14 25.31
CA GLN A 72 -0.46 -44.86 24.57
C GLN A 72 -0.64 -44.70 23.04
N HIS A 73 -1.89 -44.72 22.57
CA HIS A 73 -2.25 -44.54 21.16
C HIS A 73 -2.00 -43.13 20.62
N HIS A 74 -1.78 -42.14 21.50
CA HIS A 74 -1.61 -40.74 21.11
C HIS A 74 -0.17 -40.23 21.31
N THR A 75 0.80 -41.11 21.53
CA THR A 75 2.22 -40.74 21.75
C THR A 75 3.02 -40.45 20.46
N CYS A 76 2.34 -40.27 19.33
CA CYS A 76 2.98 -40.06 18.02
C CYS A 76 3.79 -38.75 17.95
N ASN A 77 5.02 -38.82 17.44
CA ASN A 77 5.90 -37.67 17.27
C ASN A 77 5.38 -36.66 16.23
N SER A 78 4.78 -37.12 15.12
CA SER A 78 4.18 -36.23 14.11
C SER A 78 3.02 -35.41 14.69
N CYS A 79 2.15 -36.04 15.48
CA CYS A 79 1.06 -35.36 16.19
C CYS A 79 1.61 -34.40 17.25
N ARG A 80 2.66 -34.80 17.99
CA ARG A 80 3.35 -33.92 18.95
C ARG A 80 3.85 -32.65 18.27
N GLN A 81 4.58 -32.78 17.17
CA GLN A 81 5.10 -31.63 16.42
C GLN A 81 3.99 -30.70 15.94
N PHE A 82 2.86 -31.25 15.49
CA PHE A 82 1.70 -30.45 15.12
C PHE A 82 1.15 -29.66 16.32
N VAL A 83 0.92 -30.32 17.46
CA VAL A 83 0.37 -29.69 18.66
C VAL A 83 1.30 -28.60 19.20
N GLU A 84 2.60 -28.86 19.28
CA GLU A 84 3.56 -27.87 19.78
C GLU A 84 3.73 -26.68 18.82
N ARG A 85 3.64 -26.89 17.50
CA ARG A 85 3.89 -25.82 16.52
C ARG A 85 2.63 -25.00 16.18
N TYR A 86 1.47 -25.65 16.12
CA TYR A 86 0.22 -25.04 15.63
C TYR A 86 -0.91 -25.04 16.66
N GLY A 87 -0.76 -25.79 17.75
CA GLY A 87 -1.79 -25.87 18.80
C GLY A 87 -1.97 -24.55 19.56
N GLY A 88 -0.94 -23.72 19.66
CA GLY A 88 -1.01 -22.42 20.33
C GLY A 88 -1.61 -21.28 19.48
N ILE A 89 -2.13 -21.58 18.28
CA ILE A 89 -2.58 -20.54 17.35
C ILE A 89 -4.02 -20.10 17.65
N VAL A 90 -4.24 -18.79 17.62
CA VAL A 90 -5.54 -18.15 17.81
C VAL A 90 -5.84 -17.12 16.71
N THR A 91 -7.12 -16.81 16.52
CA THR A 91 -7.57 -15.55 15.90
C THR A 91 -7.98 -14.56 16.97
N ILE A 92 -8.00 -13.28 16.63
CA ILE A 92 -8.51 -12.19 17.48
C ILE A 92 -9.70 -11.54 16.76
N ASP A 93 -10.76 -11.20 17.48
CA ASP A 93 -11.91 -10.46 16.96
C ASP A 93 -11.83 -8.95 17.26
N SER A 94 -12.85 -8.19 16.86
CA SER A 94 -12.92 -6.73 17.05
C SER A 94 -13.00 -6.28 18.52
N GLU A 95 -13.27 -7.20 19.45
CA GLU A 95 -13.32 -6.93 20.89
C GLU A 95 -12.03 -7.39 21.60
N GLY A 96 -11.08 -7.95 20.85
CA GLY A 96 -9.83 -8.48 21.38
C GLY A 96 -9.93 -9.90 21.92
N LYS A 97 -11.08 -10.57 21.77
CA LYS A 97 -11.26 -11.93 22.26
C LYS A 97 -10.60 -12.93 21.32
N THR A 98 -9.94 -13.91 21.91
CA THR A 98 -9.23 -14.95 21.18
C THR A 98 -10.11 -16.16 20.93
N THR A 99 -9.98 -16.76 19.75
CA THR A 99 -10.58 -18.06 19.42
C THR A 99 -9.48 -19.03 18.99
N PRO A 100 -9.31 -20.18 19.68
CA PRO A 100 -8.37 -21.22 19.27
C PRO A 100 -8.67 -21.74 17.86
N VAL A 101 -7.62 -21.82 17.05
CA VAL A 101 -7.75 -22.22 15.64
C VAL A 101 -7.91 -23.73 15.49
N MET A 102 -7.35 -24.52 16.41
CA MET A 102 -7.37 -25.99 16.31
C MET A 102 -8.35 -26.66 17.27
N TRP A 103 -8.79 -25.97 18.34
CA TRP A 103 -9.42 -26.62 19.49
C TRP A 103 -10.86 -26.14 19.70
N ASN A 104 -11.82 -27.03 19.46
CA ASN A 104 -13.23 -26.80 19.78
C ASN A 104 -13.83 -28.04 20.44
N PRO A 105 -14.11 -27.99 21.76
CA PRO A 105 -14.62 -29.15 22.49
C PRO A 105 -16.03 -29.57 22.05
N LYS A 106 -16.77 -28.74 21.31
CA LYS A 106 -18.11 -29.06 20.80
C LYS A 106 -18.09 -29.89 19.52
N LEU A 107 -16.96 -29.94 18.81
CA LEU A 107 -16.85 -30.66 17.53
C LEU A 107 -16.22 -32.04 17.66
N VAL A 108 -15.64 -32.37 18.81
CA VAL A 108 -14.88 -33.61 19.02
C VAL A 108 -15.75 -34.69 19.68
N PRO A 109 -15.41 -35.98 19.49
CA PRO A 109 -16.03 -37.06 20.25
C PRO A 109 -15.90 -36.86 21.76
N GLU A 110 -16.90 -37.34 22.53
CA GLU A 110 -17.00 -37.14 23.98
C GLU A 110 -15.72 -37.53 24.74
N VAL A 111 -15.06 -38.62 24.32
CA VAL A 111 -13.81 -39.10 24.92
C VAL A 111 -12.65 -38.10 24.83
N TYR A 112 -12.64 -37.22 23.82
CA TYR A 112 -11.62 -36.19 23.63
C TYR A 112 -12.04 -34.80 24.13
N ALA A 113 -13.32 -34.60 24.44
CA ALA A 113 -13.83 -33.31 24.88
C ALA A 113 -13.09 -32.74 26.11
N PRO A 114 -12.72 -33.52 27.14
CA PRO A 114 -11.93 -33.01 28.27
C PRO A 114 -10.56 -32.49 27.85
N ALA A 115 -9.84 -33.24 27.01
CA ALA A 115 -8.50 -32.86 26.55
C ALA A 115 -8.54 -31.63 25.65
N VAL A 116 -9.47 -31.58 24.70
CA VAL A 116 -9.63 -30.45 23.78
C VAL A 116 -10.13 -29.21 24.51
N SER A 117 -11.02 -29.37 25.50
CA SER A 117 -11.45 -28.28 26.38
C SER A 117 -10.28 -27.70 27.17
N LYS A 118 -9.41 -28.57 27.72
CA LYS A 118 -8.22 -28.13 28.44
C LYS A 118 -7.26 -27.34 27.54
N LEU A 119 -6.99 -27.85 26.32
CA LEU A 119 -6.18 -27.13 25.34
C LEU A 119 -6.80 -25.78 24.95
N ALA A 120 -8.09 -25.76 24.61
CA ALA A 120 -8.80 -24.54 24.24
C ALA A 120 -8.74 -23.49 25.35
N SER A 121 -8.90 -23.91 26.61
CA SER A 121 -8.80 -23.03 27.78
C SER A 121 -7.39 -22.48 27.98
N VAL A 122 -6.35 -23.32 27.91
CA VAL A 122 -4.95 -22.90 28.07
C VAL A 122 -4.55 -21.93 26.97
N VAL A 123 -4.89 -22.24 25.72
CA VAL A 123 -4.56 -21.41 24.55
C VAL A 123 -5.31 -20.07 24.58
N SER A 124 -6.59 -20.07 24.92
CA SER A 124 -7.37 -18.81 25.01
C SER A 124 -6.97 -17.93 26.20
N GLY A 125 -6.43 -18.54 27.27
CA GLY A 125 -5.99 -17.81 28.47
C GLY A 125 -4.57 -17.25 28.38
N ALA A 126 -3.78 -17.70 27.41
CA ALA A 126 -2.40 -17.31 27.24
C ALA A 126 -2.24 -15.93 26.59
N ALA A 127 -1.13 -15.25 26.89
CA ALA A 127 -0.76 -14.00 26.23
C ALA A 127 -0.40 -14.24 24.76
N ILE A 128 -0.76 -13.31 23.88
CA ILE A 128 -0.24 -13.29 22.50
C ILE A 128 1.23 -12.86 22.54
N ASP A 129 2.10 -13.60 21.86
CA ASP A 129 3.54 -13.32 21.80
C ASP A 129 4.01 -12.84 20.42
N ASN A 130 3.26 -13.18 19.36
CA ASN A 130 3.50 -12.69 18.00
C ASN A 130 2.31 -12.92 17.06
N VAL A 131 2.41 -12.34 15.86
CA VAL A 131 1.65 -12.82 14.70
C VAL A 131 2.18 -14.19 14.25
N PHE A 132 1.33 -15.00 13.65
CA PHE A 132 1.71 -16.28 13.04
C PHE A 132 1.84 -16.13 11.52
N LEU A 133 2.98 -16.53 10.97
CA LEU A 133 3.28 -16.54 9.53
C LEU A 133 3.92 -17.87 9.16
N SER A 134 3.50 -18.45 8.03
CA SER A 134 4.04 -19.70 7.51
C SER A 134 3.95 -19.74 5.99
N GLU A 135 5.05 -20.08 5.33
CA GLU A 135 5.12 -20.31 3.88
C GLU A 135 4.58 -21.70 3.49
N LEU A 136 4.32 -22.58 4.47
CA LEU A 136 3.91 -23.95 4.23
C LEU A 136 2.44 -24.03 3.81
N ARG A 137 2.19 -24.76 2.71
CA ARG A 137 0.85 -25.10 2.18
C ARG A 137 0.19 -26.28 2.91
N THR A 138 0.89 -26.88 3.87
CA THR A 138 0.37 -27.94 4.73
C THR A 138 1.01 -27.80 6.09
N TRP A 139 0.19 -27.69 7.13
CA TRP A 139 0.66 -27.56 8.50
C TRP A 139 0.50 -28.89 9.22
N GLY A 140 1.63 -29.52 9.54
CA GLY A 140 1.69 -30.89 10.07
C GLY A 140 2.18 -31.88 9.02
N THR A 141 2.16 -33.16 9.38
CA THR A 141 2.62 -34.26 8.53
C THR A 141 1.44 -35.20 8.28
N PRO A 142 0.63 -35.03 7.21
CA PRO A 142 -0.66 -35.70 7.08
C PRO A 142 -0.58 -37.22 7.19
N VAL A 143 0.45 -37.83 6.59
CA VAL A 143 0.64 -39.29 6.52
C VAL A 143 2.11 -39.65 6.72
N THR A 144 2.37 -40.74 7.45
CA THR A 144 3.68 -41.44 7.43
C THR A 144 3.45 -42.94 7.29
N GLY A 145 3.83 -43.52 6.14
CA GLY A 145 3.50 -44.91 5.82
C GLY A 145 1.98 -45.10 5.76
N ILE A 146 1.44 -45.96 6.63
CA ILE A 146 -0.01 -46.20 6.74
C ILE A 146 -0.72 -45.33 7.78
N TRP A 147 0.04 -44.52 8.53
CA TRP A 147 -0.49 -43.75 9.66
C TRP A 147 -0.86 -42.33 9.24
N GLU A 148 -2.07 -41.91 9.58
CA GLU A 148 -2.51 -40.53 9.43
C GLU A 148 -2.28 -39.73 10.72
N HIS A 149 -1.97 -38.44 10.60
CA HIS A 149 -1.68 -37.56 11.74
C HIS A 149 -2.46 -36.25 11.70
N PHE A 150 -2.31 -35.44 12.73
CA PHE A 150 -2.84 -34.09 12.73
C PHE A 150 -2.20 -33.25 11.62
N SER A 151 -3.06 -32.67 10.79
CA SER A 151 -2.67 -31.74 9.75
C SER A 151 -3.85 -30.88 9.31
N VAL A 152 -3.55 -29.68 8.86
CA VAL A 152 -4.50 -28.78 8.20
C VAL A 152 -3.90 -28.22 6.91
N VAL A 153 -4.76 -27.79 5.99
CA VAL A 153 -4.37 -27.15 4.73
C VAL A 153 -4.90 -25.71 4.77
N PRO A 154 -4.02 -24.70 4.90
CA PRO A 154 -4.44 -23.30 4.89
C PRO A 154 -4.93 -22.86 3.50
N GLY A 155 -5.85 -21.90 3.47
CA GLY A 155 -6.18 -21.15 2.25
C GLY A 155 -4.99 -20.31 1.75
N GLU A 156 -5.01 -19.91 0.47
CA GLU A 156 -3.93 -19.13 -0.15
C GLU A 156 -3.63 -17.80 0.56
N ASP A 157 -4.63 -17.21 1.21
CA ASP A 157 -4.54 -15.96 1.97
C ASP A 157 -3.79 -16.10 3.31
N LEU A 158 -3.74 -17.32 3.85
CA LEU A 158 -3.01 -17.68 5.07
C LEU A 158 -1.59 -18.20 4.80
N VAL A 159 -1.26 -18.51 3.55
CA VAL A 159 0.11 -18.86 3.14
C VAL A 159 0.90 -17.56 2.99
N PHE A 160 1.84 -17.35 3.91
CA PHE A 160 2.69 -16.17 3.86
C PHE A 160 3.59 -16.21 2.62
N LYS A 161 3.57 -15.13 1.85
CA LYS A 161 4.42 -14.95 0.68
C LYS A 161 5.63 -14.13 1.09
N SER A 162 6.75 -14.79 1.36
CA SER A 162 8.02 -14.12 1.62
C SER A 162 8.42 -13.25 0.43
N THR A 163 9.05 -12.11 0.70
CA THR A 163 9.65 -11.30 -0.37
C THR A 163 11.12 -11.71 -0.56
N PRO A 164 11.74 -11.41 -1.71
CA PRO A 164 13.18 -11.63 -1.89
C PRO A 164 14.08 -10.92 -0.85
N ILE A 165 13.52 -9.94 -0.13
CA ILE A 165 14.24 -9.08 0.82
C ILE A 165 14.07 -9.57 2.26
N TYR A 166 12.86 -10.00 2.63
CA TYR A 166 12.55 -10.36 4.01
C TYR A 166 12.09 -11.81 4.10
N THR A 167 12.86 -12.58 4.88
CA THR A 167 12.47 -13.94 5.31
C THR A 167 11.31 -13.87 6.30
N THR A 168 10.53 -14.97 6.42
CA THR A 168 9.47 -15.09 7.43
C THR A 168 9.97 -14.72 8.84
N TYR A 169 11.17 -15.15 9.23
CA TYR A 169 11.74 -14.83 10.54
C TYR A 169 11.99 -13.32 10.73
N GLN A 170 12.53 -12.64 9.72
CA GLN A 170 12.76 -11.20 9.77
C GLN A 170 11.44 -10.43 9.84
N THR A 171 10.42 -10.84 9.09
CA THR A 171 9.08 -10.24 9.16
C THR A 171 8.45 -10.44 10.54
N LEU A 172 8.56 -11.63 11.14
CA LEU A 172 8.10 -11.90 12.49
C LEU A 172 8.83 -11.05 13.54
N ALA A 173 10.13 -10.83 13.38
CA ALA A 173 10.91 -9.95 14.27
C ALA A 173 10.48 -8.48 14.12
N GLN A 174 10.26 -8.00 12.90
CA GLN A 174 9.73 -6.67 12.63
C GLN A 174 8.36 -6.46 13.29
N LYS A 175 7.45 -7.43 13.19
CA LYS A 175 6.12 -7.35 13.82
C LYS A 175 6.20 -7.23 15.35
N ARG A 176 7.13 -7.95 16.01
CA ARG A 176 7.38 -7.77 17.45
C ARG A 176 7.91 -6.36 17.77
N GLN A 177 8.80 -5.83 16.95
CA GLN A 177 9.31 -4.46 17.13
C GLN A 177 8.20 -3.42 16.92
N GLU A 178 7.37 -3.59 15.89
CA GLU A 178 6.20 -2.75 15.61
C GLU A 178 5.22 -2.73 16.78
N TYR A 179 4.96 -3.89 17.39
CA TYR A 179 4.17 -3.97 18.62
C TYR A 179 4.78 -3.12 19.76
N GLN A 180 6.08 -3.26 20.02
CA GLN A 180 6.75 -2.48 21.07
C GLN A 180 6.70 -0.98 20.80
N MET A 181 6.90 -0.56 19.55
CA MET A 181 6.81 0.86 19.15
C MET A 181 5.39 1.40 19.32
N LEU A 182 4.39 0.63 18.90
CA LEU A 182 2.98 1.02 19.01
C LEU A 182 2.53 1.11 20.47
N VAL A 183 2.91 0.15 21.33
CA VAL A 183 2.62 0.20 22.77
C VAL A 183 3.14 1.48 23.41
N ARG A 184 4.38 1.89 23.08
CA ARG A 184 4.96 3.15 23.57
C ARG A 184 4.14 4.34 23.07
N GLY A 185 3.91 4.45 21.76
CA GLY A 185 3.12 5.55 21.18
C GLY A 185 1.70 5.66 21.77
N LEU A 186 1.04 4.52 22.02
CA LEU A 186 -0.28 4.48 22.66
C LEU A 186 -0.26 4.99 24.11
N ALA A 187 0.85 4.81 24.82
CA ALA A 187 1.03 5.27 26.19
C ALA A 187 1.41 6.76 26.27
N ASP A 188 2.22 7.24 25.32
CA ASP A 188 2.74 8.61 25.34
C ASP A 188 1.67 9.67 25.05
N PHE A 189 0.73 9.38 24.14
CA PHE A 189 -0.27 10.33 23.66
C PHE A 189 -1.67 9.96 24.15
N SER A 190 -2.41 10.93 24.72
CA SER A 190 -3.78 10.73 25.20
C SER A 190 -4.81 10.67 24.07
N LEU A 191 -6.03 10.17 24.33
CA LEU A 191 -7.10 10.18 23.33
C LEU A 191 -7.42 11.62 22.89
N GLN A 192 -7.41 12.57 23.82
CA GLN A 192 -7.65 13.98 23.51
C GLN A 192 -6.61 14.55 22.53
N VAL A 193 -5.32 14.25 22.72
CA VAL A 193 -4.25 14.68 21.81
C VAL A 193 -4.44 14.07 20.43
N ALA A 194 -4.76 12.77 20.35
CA ALA A 194 -5.03 12.10 19.07
C ALA A 194 -6.26 12.70 18.35
N THR A 195 -7.33 13.02 19.08
CA THR A 195 -8.52 13.68 18.54
C THR A 195 -8.18 15.05 17.98
N GLN A 196 -7.44 15.90 18.72
CA GLN A 196 -7.05 17.22 18.25
C GLN A 196 -6.16 17.14 17.00
N ALA A 197 -5.19 16.22 16.98
CA ALA A 197 -4.33 16.01 15.82
C ALA A 197 -5.14 15.61 14.58
N TYR A 198 -6.08 14.67 14.72
CA TYR A 198 -6.98 14.30 13.63
C TYR A 198 -7.83 15.48 13.16
N SER A 199 -8.41 16.26 14.08
CA SER A 199 -9.21 17.45 13.73
C SER A 199 -8.43 18.52 12.96
N LEU A 200 -7.17 18.79 13.35
CA LEU A 200 -6.32 19.74 12.64
C LEU A 200 -6.02 19.28 11.19
N LEU A 201 -5.77 17.98 11.02
CA LEU A 201 -5.49 17.38 9.72
C LEU A 201 -6.74 17.25 8.85
N SER A 202 -7.87 16.83 9.41
CA SER A 202 -9.13 16.61 8.66
C SER A 202 -9.74 17.91 8.15
N ASN A 203 -9.54 19.01 8.87
CA ASN A 203 -10.03 20.34 8.46
C ASN A 203 -9.10 21.03 7.44
N ALA A 204 -8.08 20.33 6.93
CA ALA A 204 -7.12 20.84 5.95
C ALA A 204 -6.44 22.16 6.34
N THR A 205 -6.32 22.43 7.64
CA THR A 205 -5.69 23.67 8.16
C THR A 205 -4.17 23.69 8.03
N LEU A 206 -3.58 22.50 7.87
CA LEU A 206 -2.14 22.31 7.70
C LEU A 206 -1.83 21.94 6.25
N TYR A 207 -0.74 22.51 5.73
CA TYR A 207 -0.24 22.21 4.39
C TYR A 207 0.12 20.73 4.24
N ARG A 208 -0.37 20.07 3.17
CA ARG A 208 -0.18 18.63 2.91
C ARG A 208 -0.66 17.70 4.04
N SER A 209 -1.72 18.09 4.75
CA SER A 209 -2.30 17.32 5.85
C SER A 209 -2.75 15.91 5.45
N GLU A 210 -3.13 15.69 4.19
CA GLU A 210 -3.55 14.41 3.64
C GLU A 210 -2.51 13.29 3.83
N ALA A 211 -1.21 13.61 3.83
CA ALA A 211 -0.14 12.64 3.99
C ALA A 211 -0.07 12.05 5.41
N CYS A 212 -0.61 12.74 6.41
CA CYS A 212 -0.68 12.27 7.80
C CYS A 212 -2.12 11.91 8.24
N LEU A 213 -3.13 12.21 7.43
CA LEU A 213 -4.53 12.01 7.80
C LEU A 213 -4.85 10.54 8.09
N GLY A 214 -4.37 9.63 7.24
CA GLY A 214 -4.62 8.19 7.38
C GLY A 214 -4.04 7.61 8.67
N ILE A 215 -2.80 7.95 9.03
CA ILE A 215 -2.16 7.49 10.27
C ILE A 215 -2.79 8.13 11.51
N ALA A 216 -3.19 9.40 11.43
CA ALA A 216 -3.90 10.08 12.52
C ALA A 216 -5.25 9.43 12.81
N LYS A 217 -6.05 9.16 11.77
CA LYS A 217 -7.34 8.48 11.89
C LYS A 217 -7.18 7.07 12.46
N TRP A 218 -6.26 6.29 11.90
CA TRP A 218 -5.98 4.93 12.36
C TRP A 218 -5.56 4.90 13.83
N PHE A 219 -4.68 5.82 14.25
CA PHE A 219 -4.23 5.90 15.63
C PHE A 219 -5.36 6.32 16.58
N LEU A 220 -6.19 7.29 16.19
CA LEU A 220 -7.38 7.71 16.93
C LEU A 220 -8.35 6.54 17.12
N ASP A 221 -8.69 5.84 16.04
CA ASP A 221 -9.62 4.71 16.05
C ASP A 221 -9.13 3.60 16.98
N LEU A 222 -7.84 3.26 16.89
CA LEU A 222 -7.22 2.27 17.76
C LEU A 222 -7.29 2.69 19.24
N LYS A 223 -7.06 3.97 19.55
CA LYS A 223 -7.18 4.47 20.92
C LYS A 223 -8.62 4.37 21.43
N GLN A 224 -9.60 4.77 20.63
CA GLN A 224 -11.01 4.66 20.98
C GLN A 224 -11.43 3.21 21.22
N GLN A 225 -11.02 2.30 20.32
CA GLN A 225 -11.31 0.87 20.45
C GLN A 225 -10.66 0.26 21.70
N ARG A 226 -9.44 0.69 22.06
CA ARG A 226 -8.81 0.22 23.29
C ARG A 226 -9.48 0.80 24.54
N GLU A 227 -9.90 2.07 24.53
CA GLU A 227 -10.56 2.68 25.69
C GLU A 227 -11.98 2.14 25.93
N SER A 228 -12.67 1.62 24.90
CA SER A 228 -13.96 0.96 25.06
C SER A 228 -13.86 -0.42 25.74
N VAL A 229 -12.68 -1.02 25.79
CA VAL A 229 -12.44 -2.35 26.36
C VAL A 229 -11.74 -2.24 27.71
N GLN A 230 -12.44 -2.62 28.79
CA GLN A 230 -11.90 -2.52 30.16
C GLN A 230 -10.78 -3.53 30.43
N ASN A 231 -10.92 -4.76 29.92
CA ASN A 231 -9.99 -5.85 30.18
C ASN A 231 -8.61 -5.56 29.53
N SER A 232 -7.55 -5.51 30.34
CA SER A 232 -6.19 -5.22 29.88
C SER A 232 -5.67 -6.23 28.85
N ARG A 233 -5.97 -7.53 29.03
CA ARG A 233 -5.56 -8.58 28.09
C ARG A 233 -6.21 -8.39 26.73
N LEU A 234 -7.50 -8.08 26.70
CA LEU A 234 -8.21 -7.82 25.44
C LEU A 234 -7.64 -6.57 24.73
N ARG A 235 -7.28 -5.53 25.49
CA ARG A 235 -6.58 -4.34 24.92
C ARG A 235 -5.20 -4.67 24.35
N GLU A 236 -4.46 -5.59 24.95
CA GLU A 236 -3.19 -6.09 24.41
C GLU A 236 -3.42 -6.86 23.11
N ASN A 237 -4.43 -7.73 23.07
CA ASN A 237 -4.82 -8.49 21.89
C ASN A 237 -5.23 -7.56 20.73
N LEU A 238 -6.01 -6.51 21.01
CA LEU A 238 -6.35 -5.46 20.04
C LEU A 238 -5.10 -4.76 19.48
N THR A 239 -4.07 -4.59 20.31
CA THR A 239 -2.80 -3.97 19.87
C THR A 239 -2.06 -4.90 18.89
N TRP A 240 -2.04 -6.22 19.17
CA TRP A 240 -1.51 -7.21 18.22
C TRP A 240 -2.33 -7.27 16.93
N LEU A 241 -3.66 -7.24 17.02
CA LEU A 241 -4.54 -7.18 15.85
C LEU A 241 -4.26 -5.94 15.00
N ALA A 242 -4.04 -4.78 15.64
CA ALA A 242 -3.67 -3.55 14.96
C ALA A 242 -2.32 -3.68 14.24
N VAL A 243 -1.30 -4.29 14.86
CA VAL A 243 0.03 -4.53 14.25
C VAL A 243 -0.07 -5.45 13.02
N ALA A 244 -0.93 -6.49 13.09
CA ALA A 244 -1.13 -7.39 11.96
C ALA A 244 -1.78 -6.68 10.75
N ASN A 245 -2.65 -5.71 11.00
CA ASN A 245 -3.38 -4.95 9.98
C ASN A 245 -2.72 -3.62 9.58
N ALA A 246 -1.70 -3.17 10.32
CA ALA A 246 -1.12 -1.84 10.13
C ALA A 246 -0.46 -1.71 8.74
N PRO A 247 -0.77 -0.63 8.00
CA PRO A 247 0.02 -0.25 6.83
C PRO A 247 1.49 0.01 7.20
N PRO A 248 2.43 -0.13 6.25
CA PRO A 248 3.84 0.13 6.50
C PRO A 248 4.07 1.50 7.14
N GLY A 249 4.77 1.52 8.27
CA GLY A 249 5.09 2.75 9.01
C GLY A 249 4.05 3.18 10.05
N TYR A 250 2.83 2.63 10.06
CA TYR A 250 1.76 3.13 10.95
C TYR A 250 2.03 2.84 12.45
N CYS A 251 2.81 1.81 12.76
CA CYS A 251 3.23 1.55 14.14
C CYS A 251 4.33 2.50 14.66
N HIS A 252 4.91 3.35 13.80
CA HIS A 252 6.03 4.23 14.14
C HIS A 252 5.56 5.62 14.60
N ILE A 253 4.60 5.66 15.52
CA ILE A 253 3.88 6.88 15.92
C ILE A 253 4.83 8.04 16.32
N ARG A 254 5.89 7.77 17.09
CA ARG A 254 6.84 8.80 17.53
C ARG A 254 7.82 9.26 16.46
N SER A 255 8.16 8.40 15.50
CA SER A 255 9.33 8.59 14.63
C SER A 255 9.03 9.34 13.33
N GLY A 256 7.79 9.75 13.10
CA GLY A 256 7.35 10.46 11.90
C GLY A 256 6.83 11.87 12.16
N THR A 257 6.39 12.54 11.10
CA THR A 257 5.78 13.89 11.19
C THR A 257 4.56 13.90 12.11
N ILE A 258 3.75 12.83 12.10
CA ILE A 258 2.62 12.69 13.03
C ILE A 258 3.05 12.72 14.49
N GLY A 259 4.20 12.13 14.83
CA GLY A 259 4.73 12.12 16.20
C GLY A 259 5.06 13.52 16.68
N THR A 260 5.73 14.31 15.84
CA THR A 260 6.01 15.72 16.16
C THR A 260 4.72 16.54 16.31
N LEU A 261 3.73 16.33 15.44
CA LEU A 261 2.44 17.00 15.59
C LEU A 261 1.77 16.66 16.93
N LEU A 262 1.75 15.38 17.30
CA LEU A 262 1.20 14.92 18.58
C LEU A 262 1.97 15.49 19.77
N GLU A 263 3.30 15.54 19.71
CA GLU A 263 4.16 16.15 20.74
C GLU A 263 3.91 17.65 20.88
N ASP A 264 3.83 18.38 19.77
CA ASP A 264 3.60 19.83 19.77
C ASP A 264 2.21 20.17 20.35
N ILE A 265 1.18 19.37 20.05
CA ILE A 265 -0.16 19.47 20.66
C ILE A 265 -0.11 19.14 22.16
N GLN A 266 0.54 18.04 22.54
CA GLN A 266 0.66 17.60 23.93
C GLN A 266 1.40 18.63 24.80
N ASN A 267 2.39 19.33 24.23
CA ASN A 267 3.12 20.41 24.88
C ASN A 267 2.34 21.74 24.93
N GLY A 268 1.12 21.79 24.38
CA GLY A 268 0.26 22.97 24.42
C GLY A 268 0.76 24.14 23.57
N LEU A 269 1.50 23.88 22.49
CA LEU A 269 1.97 24.95 21.60
C LEU A 269 0.81 25.66 20.91
N ALA A 270 1.00 26.94 20.58
CA ALA A 270 0.01 27.71 19.85
C ALA A 270 -0.10 27.22 18.40
N PHE A 271 -1.29 27.31 17.79
CA PHE A 271 -1.55 26.81 16.43
C PHE A 271 -0.53 27.29 15.39
N GLN A 272 -0.18 28.58 15.39
CA GLN A 272 0.79 29.11 14.43
C GLN A 272 2.16 28.42 14.53
N GLN A 273 2.63 28.15 15.76
CA GLN A 273 3.90 27.46 15.98
C GLN A 273 3.82 26.00 15.51
N ILE A 274 2.69 25.33 15.76
CA ILE A 274 2.43 23.97 15.26
C ILE A 274 2.47 23.97 13.73
N ALA A 275 1.77 24.91 13.10
CA ALA A 275 1.72 25.03 11.64
C ALA A 275 3.11 25.26 11.04
N ASP A 276 3.90 26.19 11.59
CA ASP A 276 5.25 26.49 11.09
C ASP A 276 6.19 25.27 11.20
N ARG A 277 6.15 24.57 12.33
CA ARG A 277 6.98 23.36 12.55
C ARG A 277 6.54 22.19 11.68
N PHE A 278 5.24 22.02 11.51
CA PHE A 278 4.68 21.02 10.60
C PHE A 278 5.09 21.32 9.15
N ASN A 279 4.94 22.56 8.70
CA ASN A 279 5.31 23.01 7.36
C ASN A 279 6.81 22.82 7.09
N ALA A 280 7.67 23.11 8.06
CA ALA A 280 9.10 22.87 7.95
C ALA A 280 9.42 21.37 7.69
N LYS A 281 8.73 20.46 8.40
CA LYS A 281 8.89 19.01 8.23
C LYS A 281 8.26 18.48 6.93
N MET A 282 7.18 19.09 6.47
CA MET A 282 6.45 18.72 5.26
C MET A 282 6.98 19.41 3.99
N ASN A 283 8.05 20.20 4.13
CA ASN A 283 8.73 20.84 3.01
C ASN A 283 9.12 19.76 1.97
N PRO A 284 8.66 19.88 0.70
CA PRO A 284 8.93 18.88 -0.33
C PRO A 284 10.42 18.57 -0.59
N LEU A 285 11.32 19.51 -0.27
CA LEU A 285 12.76 19.33 -0.41
C LEU A 285 13.40 18.53 0.75
N GLN A 286 12.67 18.35 1.86
CA GLN A 286 13.17 17.70 3.07
C GLN A 286 12.38 16.44 3.44
N TYR A 287 11.07 16.45 3.26
CA TYR A 287 10.18 15.37 3.67
C TYR A 287 10.53 14.05 2.96
N LEU A 288 10.92 13.04 3.73
CA LEU A 288 11.39 11.73 3.23
C LEU A 288 12.58 11.80 2.26
N ARG A 289 13.30 12.92 2.21
CA ARG A 289 14.50 13.14 1.38
C ARG A 289 15.74 13.08 2.26
N PRO A 290 16.55 12.01 2.21
CA PRO A 290 17.83 11.95 2.93
C PRO A 290 18.75 13.09 2.47
N GLN A 291 19.24 13.88 3.42
CA GLN A 291 20.10 15.04 3.12
C GLN A 291 21.59 14.68 3.17
N ALA A 292 21.94 13.66 3.96
CA ALA A 292 23.32 13.18 4.06
C ALA A 292 23.63 12.19 2.93
N PRO A 293 24.87 12.19 2.40
CA PRO A 293 25.30 11.21 1.41
C PRO A 293 25.22 9.78 1.98
N PRO A 294 24.93 8.78 1.13
CA PRO A 294 24.81 7.40 1.57
C PRO A 294 26.14 6.87 2.10
N LYS A 295 26.08 6.13 3.21
CA LYS A 295 27.24 5.41 3.77
C LYS A 295 27.55 4.18 2.90
N ALA A 296 28.80 3.72 2.91
CA ALA A 296 29.24 2.54 2.15
C ALA A 296 28.37 1.29 2.39
N GLY A 297 27.96 1.04 3.63
CA GLY A 297 27.04 -0.07 3.95
C GLY A 297 25.66 0.08 3.33
N ASN A 298 25.14 1.31 3.20
CA ASN A 298 23.85 1.56 2.54
C ASN A 298 23.94 1.33 1.03
N ILE A 299 25.07 1.70 0.42
CA ILE A 299 25.34 1.44 -1.01
C ILE A 299 25.42 -0.06 -1.26
N ALA A 300 26.20 -0.80 -0.47
CA ALA A 300 26.30 -2.26 -0.60
C ALA A 300 24.94 -2.97 -0.41
N GLN A 301 24.12 -2.47 0.52
CA GLN A 301 22.76 -2.96 0.70
C GLN A 301 21.86 -2.64 -0.50
N ALA A 302 22.02 -1.46 -1.11
CA ALA A 302 21.29 -1.06 -2.30
C ALA A 302 21.59 -1.98 -3.49
N GLU A 303 22.87 -2.24 -3.76
CA GLU A 303 23.31 -3.18 -4.80
C GLU A 303 22.66 -4.56 -4.60
N LYS A 304 22.67 -5.06 -3.36
CA LYS A 304 22.05 -6.35 -3.03
C LYS A 304 20.54 -6.34 -3.29
N ILE A 305 19.81 -5.33 -2.81
CA ILE A 305 18.35 -5.25 -2.97
C ILE A 305 17.97 -5.10 -4.45
N VAL A 306 18.64 -4.21 -5.19
CA VAL A 306 18.39 -4.00 -6.62
C VAL A 306 18.65 -5.28 -7.42
N ALA A 307 19.73 -6.01 -7.12
CA ALA A 307 20.02 -7.28 -7.75
C ALA A 307 18.97 -8.36 -7.40
N GLN A 308 18.60 -8.49 -6.12
CA GLN A 308 17.61 -9.46 -5.66
C GLN A 308 16.22 -9.23 -6.25
N LEU A 309 15.83 -7.96 -6.44
CA LEU A 309 14.56 -7.58 -7.06
C LEU A 309 14.63 -7.51 -8.58
N GLN A 310 15.83 -7.61 -9.17
CA GLN A 310 16.07 -7.47 -10.62
C GLN A 310 15.62 -6.12 -11.18
N THR A 311 15.74 -5.04 -10.41
CA THR A 311 15.15 -3.72 -10.72
C THR A 311 16.13 -2.71 -11.29
N ALA A 312 17.36 -3.11 -11.61
CA ALA A 312 18.38 -2.21 -12.16
C ALA A 312 17.87 -1.48 -13.42
N GLY A 313 17.21 -2.18 -14.34
CA GLY A 313 16.65 -1.61 -15.56
C GLY A 313 15.52 -0.59 -15.35
N ALA A 314 14.90 -0.57 -14.17
CA ALA A 314 13.85 0.41 -13.84
C ALA A 314 14.40 1.74 -13.34
N LEU A 315 15.71 1.81 -13.02
CA LEU A 315 16.38 3.01 -12.55
C LEU A 315 16.66 3.99 -13.69
N ASP A 316 16.78 3.50 -14.92
CA ASP A 316 16.88 4.33 -16.11
C ASP A 316 15.50 4.87 -16.49
N ARG A 317 15.44 6.18 -16.71
CA ARG A 317 14.20 6.95 -16.82
C ARG A 317 14.27 7.88 -18.02
N ARG A 318 13.12 8.15 -18.63
CA ARG A 318 12.98 9.09 -19.75
C ARG A 318 11.84 10.06 -19.52
N PHE A 319 11.85 11.19 -20.23
CA PHE A 319 10.68 12.04 -20.32
C PHE A 319 9.50 11.25 -20.90
N ALA A 320 8.32 11.46 -20.32
CA ALA A 320 7.10 10.81 -20.80
C ALA A 320 6.57 11.51 -22.06
N LYS A 321 5.86 10.73 -22.86
CA LYS A 321 5.17 11.13 -24.08
C LYS A 321 3.66 11.02 -23.86
N LEU A 322 2.87 11.63 -24.75
CA LEU A 322 1.40 11.53 -24.68
C LEU A 322 0.88 10.09 -24.69
N GLU A 323 1.57 9.18 -25.38
CA GLU A 323 1.25 7.75 -25.43
C GLU A 323 1.47 7.01 -24.09
N ASP A 324 2.25 7.58 -23.17
CA ASP A 324 2.48 7.02 -21.83
C ASP A 324 1.36 7.38 -20.83
N LEU A 325 0.36 8.18 -21.25
CA LEU A 325 -0.59 8.82 -20.34
C LEU A 325 -1.97 8.13 -20.33
N GLN A 326 -2.58 8.06 -19.16
CA GLN A 326 -4.01 7.77 -19.02
C GLN A 326 -4.80 9.08 -18.93
N ALA A 327 -5.25 9.58 -20.09
CA ALA A 327 -5.91 10.87 -20.21
C ALA A 327 -7.39 10.82 -19.78
N LEU A 328 -7.80 11.80 -18.97
CA LEU A 328 -9.20 12.14 -18.73
C LEU A 328 -9.82 12.80 -19.97
N TRP A 329 -9.01 13.55 -20.72
CA TRP A 329 -9.43 14.26 -21.91
C TRP A 329 -8.28 14.42 -22.89
N VAL A 330 -8.59 14.30 -24.18
CA VAL A 330 -7.72 14.67 -25.31
C VAL A 330 -8.56 15.48 -26.31
N PRO A 331 -7.94 16.35 -27.14
CA PRO A 331 -8.65 17.09 -28.17
C PRO A 331 -9.43 16.16 -29.10
N HIS A 332 -10.70 16.48 -29.36
CA HIS A 332 -11.47 15.76 -30.34
C HIS A 332 -10.97 16.14 -31.75
N PRO A 333 -10.71 15.17 -32.64
CA PRO A 333 -10.23 15.47 -33.99
C PRO A 333 -11.21 16.42 -34.68
N THR A 334 -10.71 17.60 -35.02
CA THR A 334 -11.45 18.50 -35.91
C THR A 334 -11.37 17.89 -37.29
N ALA A 335 -12.52 17.73 -37.98
CA ALA A 335 -12.53 17.23 -39.35
C ALA A 335 -11.45 17.97 -40.17
N PRO A 336 -10.58 17.25 -40.91
CA PRO A 336 -9.52 17.90 -41.68
C PRO A 336 -10.19 18.96 -42.56
N LYS A 337 -9.64 20.19 -42.54
CA LYS A 337 -10.02 21.19 -43.54
C LYS A 337 -9.85 20.52 -44.89
N VAL A 338 -10.95 20.30 -45.60
CA VAL A 338 -10.90 19.76 -46.96
C VAL A 338 -10.06 20.74 -47.76
N GLU A 339 -8.82 20.36 -48.06
CA GLU A 339 -8.03 21.06 -49.06
C GLU A 339 -8.82 20.92 -50.36
N GLN A 340 -9.43 22.02 -50.80
CA GLN A 340 -10.09 22.07 -52.09
C GLN A 340 -9.02 21.88 -53.16
N LYS A 341 -8.86 20.65 -53.64
CA LYS A 341 -8.01 20.30 -54.78
C LYS A 341 -8.62 20.91 -56.04
N GLY A 342 -8.17 22.12 -56.38
CA GLY A 342 -8.47 22.80 -57.63
C GLY A 342 -7.55 24.00 -57.81
N ILE A 343 -7.24 24.35 -59.07
CA ILE A 343 -6.39 25.50 -59.43
C ILE A 343 -6.93 26.82 -58.84
N PHE A 344 -8.21 26.88 -58.48
CA PHE A 344 -8.87 28.04 -57.86
C PHE A 344 -9.17 27.87 -56.36
N GLY A 345 -8.67 26.82 -55.69
CA GLY A 345 -8.88 26.58 -54.25
C GLY A 345 -8.26 27.65 -53.35
N HIS A 346 -7.46 28.57 -53.91
CA HIS A 346 -6.92 29.75 -53.26
C HIS A 346 -7.85 30.97 -53.29
N LEU A 347 -8.98 30.91 -54.02
CA LEU A 347 -9.97 31.98 -54.06
C LEU A 347 -10.96 31.79 -52.89
N GLN A 348 -10.79 32.60 -51.84
CA GLN A 348 -11.73 32.65 -50.72
C GLN A 348 -13.08 33.19 -51.18
N THR A 349 -14.10 32.33 -51.26
CA THR A 349 -15.49 32.78 -51.23
C THR A 349 -15.76 33.39 -49.86
N ALA A 350 -16.08 34.68 -49.82
CA ALA A 350 -16.43 35.43 -48.61
C ALA A 350 -17.72 34.86 -47.99
N THR A 351 -17.59 33.78 -47.21
CA THR A 351 -18.68 33.24 -46.38
C THR A 351 -18.08 32.52 -45.18
N THR A 352 -17.31 33.26 -44.40
CA THR A 352 -17.20 32.99 -42.97
C THR A 352 -17.20 34.35 -42.31
N ARG A 353 -18.39 34.84 -41.95
CA ARG A 353 -18.50 35.90 -40.95
C ARG A 353 -17.67 35.41 -39.77
N ALA A 354 -16.55 36.06 -39.50
CA ALA A 354 -15.90 35.92 -38.21
C ALA A 354 -16.99 36.17 -37.18
N GLN A 355 -17.40 35.13 -36.44
CA GLN A 355 -18.27 35.31 -35.29
C GLN A 355 -17.54 36.31 -34.42
N GLN A 356 -18.11 37.51 -34.27
CA GLN A 356 -17.59 38.52 -33.36
C GLN A 356 -17.42 37.84 -32.02
N GLN A 357 -16.17 37.73 -31.57
CA GLN A 357 -15.83 37.27 -30.24
C GLN A 357 -16.42 38.32 -29.29
N LEU A 358 -17.59 38.02 -28.73
CA LEU A 358 -18.13 38.81 -27.63
C LEU A 358 -17.15 38.64 -26.47
N ASP A 359 -16.64 39.75 -25.95
CA ASP A 359 -15.74 39.78 -24.80
C ASP A 359 -16.58 39.53 -23.54
N VAL A 360 -16.97 38.27 -23.35
CA VAL A 360 -17.74 37.81 -22.19
C VAL A 360 -16.76 37.52 -21.06
N PRO A 361 -16.99 38.04 -19.84
CA PRO A 361 -16.15 37.75 -18.70
C PRO A 361 -16.05 36.23 -18.47
N PRO A 362 -14.90 35.70 -18.03
CA PRO A 362 -14.72 34.27 -17.81
C PRO A 362 -15.75 33.73 -16.81
N ILE A 363 -16.31 32.55 -17.10
CA ILE A 363 -17.19 31.85 -16.18
C ILE A 363 -16.32 31.21 -15.09
N VAL A 364 -16.46 31.68 -13.85
CA VAL A 364 -15.77 31.11 -12.70
C VAL A 364 -16.42 29.78 -12.29
N MET A 365 -15.62 28.72 -12.15
CA MET A 365 -16.09 27.44 -11.63
C MET A 365 -14.95 26.61 -11.06
N THR A 366 -15.31 25.61 -10.27
CA THR A 366 -14.35 24.68 -9.70
C THR A 366 -13.92 23.62 -10.73
N TRP A 367 -12.76 22.99 -10.50
CA TRP A 367 -12.27 21.92 -11.36
C TRP A 367 -13.24 20.75 -11.43
N GLU A 368 -13.82 20.30 -10.32
CA GLU A 368 -14.77 19.18 -10.33
C GLU A 368 -16.02 19.51 -11.17
N LYS A 369 -16.51 20.74 -11.10
CA LYS A 369 -17.60 21.21 -11.96
C LYS A 369 -17.17 21.25 -13.43
N PHE A 370 -16.00 21.84 -13.73
CA PHE A 370 -15.46 21.89 -15.09
C PHE A 370 -15.27 20.49 -15.70
N ALA A 371 -14.70 19.57 -14.92
CA ALA A 371 -14.47 18.18 -15.32
C ALA A 371 -15.78 17.45 -15.60
N ARG A 372 -16.81 17.66 -14.79
CA ARG A 372 -18.12 17.01 -14.96
C ARG A 372 -18.96 17.62 -16.09
N THR A 373 -18.94 18.94 -16.25
CA THR A 373 -19.91 19.62 -17.14
C THR A 373 -19.31 20.11 -18.46
N ILE A 374 -18.01 20.42 -18.50
CA ILE A 374 -17.36 21.04 -19.66
C ILE A 374 -16.47 20.05 -20.41
N LEU A 375 -15.61 19.29 -19.72
CA LEU A 375 -14.70 18.34 -20.38
C LEU A 375 -15.39 17.36 -21.35
N PRO A 376 -16.56 16.76 -21.04
CA PRO A 376 -17.20 15.80 -21.95
C PRO A 376 -17.62 16.39 -23.29
N THR A 377 -17.82 17.72 -23.37
CA THR A 377 -18.29 18.42 -24.57
C THR A 377 -17.21 19.30 -25.21
N ALA A 378 -16.02 19.38 -24.59
CA ALA A 378 -14.91 20.20 -25.06
C ALA A 378 -14.23 19.57 -26.28
N LYS A 379 -14.20 20.31 -27.39
CA LYS A 379 -13.50 19.93 -28.62
C LYS A 379 -12.02 20.28 -28.55
N THR A 380 -11.71 21.51 -28.15
CA THR A 380 -10.35 21.98 -27.88
C THR A 380 -10.34 22.81 -26.60
N ILE A 381 -9.20 22.80 -25.92
CA ILE A 381 -8.96 23.58 -24.70
C ILE A 381 -7.61 24.28 -24.90
N GLU A 382 -7.55 25.56 -24.58
CA GLU A 382 -6.31 26.34 -24.55
C GLU A 382 -6.14 26.93 -23.14
N TYR A 383 -4.93 26.85 -22.60
CA TYR A 383 -4.56 27.46 -21.34
C TYR A 383 -3.91 28.82 -21.60
N PHE A 384 -4.38 29.86 -20.90
CA PHE A 384 -3.71 31.16 -20.92
C PHE A 384 -2.46 31.11 -20.04
N VAL A 385 -1.31 31.34 -20.66
CA VAL A 385 -0.01 31.32 -20.01
C VAL A 385 0.24 32.69 -19.36
N PRO A 386 0.23 32.82 -18.01
CA PRO A 386 0.45 34.10 -17.34
C PRO A 386 1.94 34.50 -17.36
N THR A 387 2.26 35.71 -16.91
CA THR A 387 3.67 36.13 -16.69
C THR A 387 4.24 35.69 -15.34
N SER A 388 3.37 35.33 -14.39
CA SER A 388 3.77 34.87 -13.06
C SER A 388 4.42 33.50 -13.08
N GLN A 389 5.16 33.17 -12.02
CA GLN A 389 5.66 31.81 -11.81
C GLN A 389 4.49 30.87 -11.54
N GLN A 390 4.52 29.70 -12.18
CA GLN A 390 3.48 28.69 -12.03
C GLN A 390 4.09 27.32 -11.73
N ALA A 391 3.24 26.39 -11.29
CA ALA A 391 3.60 25.01 -11.04
C ALA A 391 3.72 24.19 -12.35
N TYR A 392 4.58 24.64 -13.25
CA TYR A 392 4.93 23.87 -14.44
C TYR A 392 5.70 22.60 -14.06
N MET A 393 5.50 21.55 -14.86
CA MET A 393 5.90 20.19 -14.52
C MET A 393 6.19 19.35 -15.75
N ALA A 394 6.96 18.29 -15.55
CA ALA A 394 7.15 17.22 -16.52
C ALA A 394 6.76 15.88 -15.91
N LEU A 395 6.15 15.04 -16.76
CA LEU A 395 5.99 13.63 -16.49
C LEU A 395 7.21 12.85 -17.00
N VAL A 396 7.59 11.83 -16.25
CA VAL A 396 8.71 10.94 -16.58
C VAL A 396 8.27 9.50 -16.40
N THR A 397 8.87 8.59 -17.16
CA THR A 397 8.50 7.17 -17.15
C THR A 397 9.74 6.28 -17.21
N ALA A 398 9.55 4.97 -17.06
CA ALA A 398 10.63 4.00 -17.16
C ALA A 398 11.19 4.00 -18.58
N GLN A 399 12.52 3.97 -18.70
CA GLN A 399 13.13 3.79 -20.00
C GLN A 399 12.98 2.35 -20.50
N ASN A 400 13.09 1.38 -19.58
CA ASN A 400 12.83 -0.02 -19.85
C ASN A 400 11.44 -0.43 -19.31
N PRO A 401 10.42 -0.63 -20.16
CA PRO A 401 9.07 -1.01 -19.72
C PRO A 401 9.00 -2.44 -19.19
N GLU A 402 9.95 -3.31 -19.53
CA GLU A 402 9.99 -4.71 -19.08
C GLU A 402 10.65 -4.88 -17.70
N ALA A 403 11.23 -3.82 -17.15
CA ALA A 403 11.88 -3.88 -15.85
C ALA A 403 10.85 -4.01 -14.72
N PRO A 404 11.14 -4.80 -13.66
CA PRO A 404 10.22 -4.93 -12.54
C PRO A 404 9.95 -3.57 -11.85
N PRO A 405 8.72 -3.35 -11.36
CA PRO A 405 8.26 -2.02 -10.97
C PRO A 405 8.82 -1.54 -9.63
N ILE A 406 9.35 -0.32 -9.60
CA ILE A 406 9.94 0.32 -8.41
C ILE A 406 9.04 1.37 -7.74
N ILE A 407 8.01 1.85 -8.46
CA ILE A 407 7.11 2.92 -8.02
C ILE A 407 5.88 2.33 -7.31
N GLN A 408 5.37 2.98 -6.27
CA GLN A 408 4.30 2.45 -5.39
C GLN A 408 3.01 2.08 -6.13
N TRP A 409 2.62 2.88 -7.12
CA TRP A 409 1.40 2.69 -7.92
C TRP A 409 1.63 1.88 -9.20
N ASP A 410 2.85 1.39 -9.40
CA ASP A 410 3.24 0.57 -10.53
C ASP A 410 3.15 -0.92 -10.17
N MET A 411 2.21 -1.62 -10.80
CA MET A 411 1.87 -3.01 -10.47
C MET A 411 2.08 -3.90 -11.70
N PRO A 412 2.58 -5.15 -11.54
CA PRO A 412 2.76 -6.06 -12.67
C PRO A 412 1.49 -6.29 -13.50
N GLU A 413 0.32 -6.28 -12.85
CA GLU A 413 -0.98 -6.49 -13.50
C GLU A 413 -1.54 -5.22 -14.16
N ALA A 414 -1.02 -4.04 -13.79
CA ALA A 414 -1.43 -2.73 -14.28
C ALA A 414 -0.24 -1.77 -14.23
N SER A 415 0.62 -1.86 -15.26
CA SER A 415 1.86 -1.07 -15.33
C SER A 415 1.55 0.43 -15.32
N ASN A 416 2.22 1.15 -14.43
CA ASN A 416 2.13 2.60 -14.30
C ASN A 416 3.43 3.14 -13.68
N PRO A 417 4.54 3.13 -14.45
CA PRO A 417 5.83 3.63 -13.98
C PRO A 417 5.90 5.15 -13.96
N VAL A 418 4.84 5.89 -14.32
CA VAL A 418 4.90 7.33 -14.54
C VAL A 418 5.02 8.07 -13.21
N THR A 419 5.96 8.99 -13.14
CA THR A 419 6.18 9.92 -12.02
C THR A 419 6.26 11.35 -12.55
N TRP A 420 6.38 12.33 -11.65
CA TRP A 420 6.40 13.74 -12.01
C TRP A 420 7.37 14.52 -11.15
N TYR A 421 7.80 15.68 -11.64
CA TYR A 421 8.53 16.66 -10.83
C TYR A 421 8.04 18.09 -11.10
N PHE A 422 8.25 18.93 -10.09
CA PHE A 422 8.06 20.39 -10.12
C PHE A 422 9.35 21.05 -9.65
N TYR A 423 9.57 22.30 -10.05
CA TYR A 423 10.54 23.16 -9.37
C TYR A 423 9.94 23.76 -8.11
N ALA A 424 10.73 23.82 -7.03
CA ALA A 424 10.31 24.45 -5.79
C ALA A 424 9.97 25.93 -6.05
N ASN A 425 8.86 26.40 -5.48
CA ASN A 425 8.29 27.74 -5.68
C ASN A 425 7.78 28.04 -7.11
N GLY A 426 7.71 27.04 -7.98
CA GLY A 426 7.28 27.22 -9.36
C GLY A 426 8.40 27.69 -10.29
N SER A 427 8.02 28.03 -11.52
CA SER A 427 8.96 28.41 -12.58
C SER A 427 8.29 29.34 -13.59
N SER A 428 9.09 30.10 -14.33
CA SER A 428 8.56 30.99 -15.37
C SER A 428 8.14 30.21 -16.62
N PRO A 429 7.20 30.74 -17.43
CA PRO A 429 6.80 30.10 -18.69
C PRO A 429 7.97 29.86 -19.65
N ASP A 430 8.90 30.81 -19.77
CA ASP A 430 10.03 30.72 -20.70
C ASP A 430 10.95 29.53 -20.37
N ALA A 431 11.08 29.18 -19.08
CA ALA A 431 11.81 28.00 -18.62
C ALA A 431 11.21 26.69 -19.17
N TRP A 432 9.94 26.72 -19.57
CA TRP A 432 9.20 25.58 -20.10
C TRP A 432 8.91 25.68 -21.60
N ASN A 433 9.62 26.54 -22.32
CA ASN A 433 9.38 26.78 -23.74
C ASN A 433 7.98 27.37 -24.04
N LEU A 434 7.37 28.04 -23.07
CA LEU A 434 6.06 28.67 -23.21
C LEU A 434 6.21 30.18 -23.35
N ARG A 435 5.31 30.80 -24.12
CA ARG A 435 5.27 32.25 -24.30
C ARG A 435 4.22 32.86 -23.36
N SER A 436 4.67 33.73 -22.46
CA SER A 436 3.79 34.47 -21.56
C SER A 436 2.75 35.33 -22.31
N ASN A 437 1.60 35.55 -21.69
CA ASN A 437 0.45 36.30 -22.21
C ASN A 437 -0.13 35.75 -23.52
N THR A 438 -0.07 34.44 -23.72
CA THR A 438 -0.66 33.78 -24.90
C THR A 438 -1.48 32.57 -24.50
N TYR A 439 -2.41 32.18 -25.37
CA TYR A 439 -3.12 30.91 -25.25
C TYR A 439 -2.27 29.79 -25.84
N CYS A 440 -2.05 28.73 -25.07
CA CYS A 440 -1.35 27.53 -25.47
C CYS A 440 -2.32 26.35 -25.49
N ALA A 441 -2.33 25.57 -26.57
CA ALA A 441 -3.23 24.43 -26.68
C ALA A 441 -2.92 23.38 -25.60
N VAL A 442 -3.98 22.86 -24.97
CA VAL A 442 -3.92 21.70 -24.08
C VAL A 442 -4.04 20.45 -24.94
N THR A 443 -3.06 19.57 -24.85
CA THR A 443 -2.95 18.35 -25.68
C THR A 443 -3.47 17.10 -24.96
N ALA A 444 -3.49 17.12 -23.63
CA ALA A 444 -4.15 16.13 -22.80
C ALA A 444 -4.43 16.72 -21.42
N ILE A 445 -5.43 16.17 -20.73
CA ILE A 445 -5.65 16.41 -19.30
C ILE A 445 -5.61 15.08 -18.59
N VAL A 446 -4.79 14.96 -17.55
CA VAL A 446 -4.57 13.72 -16.79
C VAL A 446 -4.69 14.01 -15.30
N LEU A 447 -5.16 13.04 -14.52
CA LEU A 447 -4.90 13.07 -13.08
C LEU A 447 -3.42 12.79 -12.82
N GLN A 448 -2.92 13.08 -11.61
CA GLN A 448 -1.59 12.62 -11.25
C GLN A 448 -1.49 11.08 -11.36
N PRO A 449 -0.33 10.54 -11.80
CA PRO A 449 -0.15 9.12 -12.05
C PRO A 449 -0.60 8.17 -10.95
N SER A 450 -0.47 8.55 -9.67
CA SER A 450 -0.89 7.67 -8.57
C SER A 450 -2.39 7.38 -8.52
N LEU A 451 -3.22 8.17 -9.23
CA LEU A 451 -4.68 8.05 -9.22
C LEU A 451 -5.23 7.33 -10.48
N TRP A 452 -4.38 6.82 -11.35
CA TRP A 452 -4.82 6.22 -12.63
C TRP A 452 -5.49 4.86 -12.47
N ASN A 453 -4.85 3.93 -11.75
CA ASN A 453 -5.31 2.54 -11.65
C ASN A 453 -6.16 2.27 -10.40
N ASP A 454 -5.78 2.86 -9.26
CA ASP A 454 -6.42 2.62 -7.95
C ASP A 454 -6.44 3.92 -7.13
N PRO A 455 -7.35 4.87 -7.46
CA PRO A 455 -7.37 6.19 -6.85
C PRO A 455 -7.65 6.16 -5.34
N GLU A 456 -8.46 5.21 -4.86
CA GLU A 456 -8.80 5.10 -3.44
C GLU A 456 -7.58 4.70 -2.59
N LYS A 457 -6.80 3.72 -3.07
CA LYS A 457 -5.58 3.26 -2.38
C LYS A 457 -4.53 4.36 -2.23
N PHE A 458 -4.44 5.26 -3.21
CA PHE A 458 -3.44 6.33 -3.24
C PHE A 458 -3.99 7.73 -2.94
N ALA A 459 -5.22 7.85 -2.44
CA ALA A 459 -5.83 9.13 -2.05
C ALA A 459 -4.97 9.93 -1.04
N HIS A 460 -4.25 9.24 -0.17
CA HIS A 460 -3.32 9.84 0.81
C HIS A 460 -2.11 10.58 0.18
N LYS A 461 -1.89 10.46 -1.14
CA LYS A 461 -0.89 11.24 -1.91
C LYS A 461 -1.42 12.61 -2.37
N GLY A 462 -2.68 12.93 -2.02
CA GLY A 462 -3.42 14.13 -2.43
C GLY A 462 -3.87 14.06 -3.88
N GLU A 463 -4.71 15.00 -4.32
CA GLU A 463 -5.18 15.07 -5.70
C GLU A 463 -4.52 16.22 -6.48
N LYS A 464 -4.11 15.89 -7.71
CA LYS A 464 -3.67 16.87 -8.71
C LYS A 464 -4.21 16.50 -10.08
N VAL A 465 -4.46 17.53 -10.88
CA VAL A 465 -4.71 17.43 -12.32
C VAL A 465 -3.59 18.12 -13.07
N PHE A 466 -3.14 17.53 -14.16
CA PHE A 466 -2.12 18.10 -15.04
C PHE A 466 -2.75 18.45 -16.39
N LEU A 467 -2.56 19.70 -16.82
CA LEU A 467 -2.89 20.16 -18.17
C LEU A 467 -1.61 20.08 -19.00
N ILE A 468 -1.55 19.15 -19.95
CA ILE A 468 -0.37 18.94 -20.80
C ILE A 468 -0.40 19.96 -21.93
N LEU A 469 0.65 20.77 -22.04
CA LEU A 469 0.68 21.96 -22.89
C LEU A 469 1.47 21.71 -24.17
N GLN A 470 0.95 22.16 -25.30
CA GLN A 470 1.59 21.99 -26.60
C GLN A 470 2.97 22.66 -26.60
N ASN A 471 3.99 21.92 -27.01
CA ASN A 471 5.39 22.36 -27.10
C ASN A 471 6.04 22.74 -25.76
N ALA A 472 5.38 22.53 -24.61
CA ALA A 472 6.02 22.71 -23.31
C ALA A 472 7.17 21.72 -23.16
N LYS A 473 8.34 22.22 -22.77
CA LYS A 473 9.56 21.43 -22.54
C LYS A 473 10.44 22.14 -21.52
N ASP A 474 10.95 21.39 -20.56
CA ASP A 474 11.86 21.93 -19.55
C ASP A 474 13.23 22.31 -20.16
N LYS A 475 13.46 23.61 -20.33
CA LYS A 475 14.74 24.16 -20.82
C LYS A 475 15.81 24.19 -19.72
N GLN A 476 15.42 24.19 -18.45
CA GLN A 476 16.31 24.31 -17.31
C GLN A 476 16.82 22.94 -16.81
N TYR A 477 16.18 21.84 -17.22
CA TYR A 477 16.59 20.49 -16.82
C TYR A 477 18.06 20.19 -17.13
N GLN A 478 18.79 19.77 -16.10
CA GLN A 478 20.19 19.32 -16.18
C GLN A 478 20.35 17.86 -15.74
N LYS A 479 19.80 17.51 -14.57
CA LYS A 479 19.90 16.19 -13.95
C LYS A 479 18.73 15.94 -13.00
N GLY A 480 18.53 14.70 -12.62
CA GLY A 480 17.42 14.24 -11.81
C GLY A 480 16.67 13.09 -12.50
N ALA A 481 16.48 11.94 -11.84
CA ALA A 481 15.74 10.79 -12.40
C ALA A 481 14.21 11.00 -12.47
N GLY A 482 13.70 12.11 -11.92
CA GLY A 482 12.28 12.45 -11.90
C GLY A 482 11.39 11.51 -11.07
N PHE A 483 11.98 10.66 -10.23
CA PHE A 483 11.31 9.99 -9.11
C PHE A 483 11.91 10.44 -7.78
N PHE A 484 11.14 10.28 -6.70
CA PHE A 484 11.57 10.61 -5.34
C PHE A 484 11.46 9.39 -4.44
N PRO A 485 12.22 9.30 -3.33
CA PRO A 485 12.09 8.22 -2.35
C PRO A 485 10.67 8.03 -1.82
N GLU A 486 9.87 9.10 -1.75
CA GLU A 486 8.45 9.06 -1.37
C GLU A 486 7.57 8.28 -2.37
N SER A 487 8.01 8.11 -3.61
CA SER A 487 7.32 7.37 -4.68
C SER A 487 7.74 5.91 -4.77
N LEU A 488 8.85 5.51 -4.12
CA LEU A 488 9.40 4.16 -4.21
C LEU A 488 8.65 3.16 -3.34
N LYS A 489 8.59 1.89 -3.77
CA LYS A 489 8.01 0.80 -2.98
C LYS A 489 8.74 0.61 -1.64
N SER A 490 8.05 0.00 -0.68
CA SER A 490 8.50 -0.16 0.71
C SER A 490 9.83 -0.90 0.88
N GLU A 491 10.12 -1.77 -0.08
CA GLU A 491 11.32 -2.56 -0.29
C GLU A 491 12.59 -1.70 -0.32
N TYR A 492 12.47 -0.47 -0.82
CA TYR A 492 13.57 0.48 -0.96
C TYR A 492 13.76 1.38 0.27
N HIS A 493 12.92 1.26 1.30
CA HIS A 493 12.96 2.14 2.47
C HIS A 493 14.30 2.12 3.20
N SER A 494 14.93 0.95 3.30
CA SER A 494 16.24 0.78 3.96
C SER A 494 17.39 1.42 3.18
N ILE A 495 17.20 1.70 1.88
CA ILE A 495 18.22 2.21 0.97
C ILE A 495 17.86 3.57 0.36
N ARG A 496 16.90 4.30 0.97
CA ARG A 496 16.45 5.62 0.50
C ARG A 496 17.59 6.58 0.23
N SER A 497 18.64 6.59 1.07
CA SER A 497 19.78 7.51 0.87
C SER A 497 20.56 7.22 -0.41
N THR A 498 20.70 5.94 -0.78
CA THR A 498 21.37 5.58 -2.03
C THR A 498 20.47 5.86 -3.23
N MET A 499 19.16 5.54 -3.13
CA MET A 499 18.19 5.84 -4.19
C MET A 499 18.06 7.35 -4.45
N GLU A 500 18.06 8.16 -3.39
CA GLU A 500 18.05 9.62 -3.48
C GLU A 500 19.32 10.14 -4.16
N ALA A 501 20.49 9.67 -3.72
CA ALA A 501 21.77 10.09 -4.31
C ALA A 501 21.89 9.69 -5.79
N TYR A 502 21.41 8.51 -6.16
CA TYR A 502 21.28 8.10 -7.55
C TYR A 502 20.34 9.04 -8.31
N ALA A 503 19.12 9.24 -7.80
CA ALA A 503 18.11 10.05 -8.46
C ALA A 503 18.59 11.49 -8.69
N GLN A 504 19.34 12.09 -7.78
CA GLN A 504 19.91 13.43 -7.93
C GLN A 504 20.98 13.56 -9.02
N ASN A 505 21.62 12.47 -9.43
CA ASN A 505 22.75 12.48 -10.37
C ASN A 505 22.44 11.80 -11.70
N ALA A 506 21.39 11.00 -11.79
CA ALA A 506 20.93 10.41 -13.04
C ALA A 506 20.44 11.49 -14.03
N VAL A 507 20.47 11.16 -15.32
CA VAL A 507 20.01 12.03 -16.41
C VAL A 507 18.91 11.32 -17.18
N LEU A 508 17.79 12.01 -17.37
CA LEU A 508 16.65 11.51 -18.13
C LEU A 508 16.99 11.47 -19.62
N ALA A 509 16.66 10.35 -20.25
CA ALA A 509 16.68 10.24 -21.71
C ALA A 509 15.48 10.98 -22.35
N GLY A 510 15.57 11.27 -23.65
CA GLY A 510 14.43 11.74 -24.46
C GLY A 510 13.97 13.16 -24.19
N LYS A 511 14.84 14.06 -23.68
CA LYS A 511 14.52 15.47 -23.40
C LYS A 511 13.87 16.19 -24.58
N ASP A 512 14.44 16.02 -25.78
CA ASP A 512 13.95 16.69 -26.99
C ASP A 512 12.64 16.07 -27.52
N GLU A 513 12.31 14.85 -27.11
CA GLU A 513 11.10 14.12 -27.49
C GLU A 513 9.95 14.28 -26.47
N ALA A 514 10.18 15.03 -25.39
CA ALA A 514 9.20 15.24 -24.34
C ALA A 514 7.93 15.89 -24.90
N THR A 515 6.78 15.25 -24.65
CA THR A 515 5.45 15.78 -25.02
C THR A 515 4.47 15.80 -23.84
N ALA A 516 4.86 15.23 -22.69
CA ALA A 516 4.05 15.21 -21.46
C ALA A 516 4.55 16.23 -20.41
N CYS A 517 4.75 17.49 -20.84
CA CYS A 517 5.04 18.61 -19.94
C CYS A 517 3.85 19.57 -19.91
N GLY A 518 3.66 20.28 -18.80
CA GLY A 518 2.49 21.11 -18.63
C GLY A 518 2.46 21.86 -17.31
N ILE A 519 1.26 22.13 -16.82
CA ILE A 519 1.01 22.76 -15.52
C ILE A 519 0.22 21.80 -14.62
N GLY A 520 0.57 21.77 -13.33
CA GLY A 520 -0.18 21.00 -12.34
C GLY A 520 -1.00 21.86 -11.39
N LEU A 521 -2.26 21.46 -11.19
CA LEU A 521 -3.20 22.08 -10.27
C LEU A 521 -3.46 21.12 -9.12
N GLN A 522 -3.21 21.56 -7.89
CA GLN A 522 -3.34 20.75 -6.68
C GLN A 522 -4.57 21.14 -5.86
N LYS A 523 -5.29 20.14 -5.33
CA LYS A 523 -6.37 20.35 -4.36
C LYS A 523 -5.84 21.00 -3.08
N GLY A 524 -6.55 22.02 -2.60
CA GLY A 524 -6.11 22.83 -1.46
C GLY A 524 -4.94 23.77 -1.75
N GLY A 525 -4.44 23.81 -2.98
CA GLY A 525 -3.46 24.81 -3.43
C GLY A 525 -4.13 26.11 -3.89
N THR A 526 -3.39 27.21 -3.85
CA THR A 526 -3.83 28.50 -4.42
C THR A 526 -3.65 28.49 -5.93
N TRP A 527 -4.71 28.83 -6.68
CA TRP A 527 -4.71 28.84 -8.14
C TRP A 527 -4.70 30.29 -8.63
N ASP A 528 -3.53 30.81 -8.96
CA ASP A 528 -3.40 32.17 -9.50
C ASP A 528 -3.65 32.15 -11.01
N LEU A 529 -4.91 32.42 -11.41
CA LEU A 529 -5.32 32.70 -12.79
C LEU A 529 -5.31 31.49 -13.74
N ILE A 530 -5.98 30.40 -13.37
CA ILE A 530 -6.20 29.30 -14.32
C ILE A 530 -7.31 29.67 -15.28
N LEU A 531 -6.94 30.33 -16.37
CA LEU A 531 -7.84 30.75 -17.43
C LEU A 531 -7.76 29.78 -18.61
N LEU A 532 -8.89 29.17 -18.94
CA LEU A 532 -9.03 28.20 -20.02
C LEU A 532 -9.99 28.76 -21.08
N ARG A 533 -9.58 28.72 -22.35
CA ARG A 533 -10.50 28.93 -23.47
C ARG A 533 -10.92 27.57 -24.02
N VAL A 534 -12.21 27.32 -24.02
CA VAL A 534 -12.77 26.05 -24.50
C VAL A 534 -13.56 26.31 -25.76
N THR A 535 -13.30 25.51 -26.80
CA THR A 535 -14.18 25.41 -27.96
C THR A 535 -15.10 24.22 -27.76
N THR A 536 -16.42 24.45 -27.71
CA THR A 536 -17.42 23.38 -27.54
C THR A 536 -17.71 22.66 -28.87
N ALA A 537 -18.51 21.59 -28.82
CA ALA A 537 -18.97 20.87 -30.01
C ALA A 537 -19.65 21.79 -31.05
N ASP A 538 -20.37 22.83 -30.59
CA ASP A 538 -21.06 23.81 -31.44
C ASP A 538 -20.12 24.90 -31.99
N ASN A 539 -18.80 24.73 -31.83
CA ASN A 539 -17.75 25.70 -32.16
C ASN A 539 -17.89 27.05 -31.44
N LEU A 540 -18.59 27.09 -30.31
CA LEU A 540 -18.61 28.27 -29.44
C LEU A 540 -17.33 28.32 -28.61
N GLN A 541 -16.69 29.49 -28.57
CA GLN A 541 -15.55 29.75 -27.69
C GLN A 541 -16.02 30.41 -26.41
N VAL A 542 -15.69 29.78 -25.27
CA VAL A 542 -16.05 30.27 -23.95
C VAL A 542 -14.80 30.27 -23.07
N ASN A 543 -14.59 31.35 -22.33
CA ASN A 543 -13.51 31.46 -21.36
C ASN A 543 -14.01 31.01 -19.98
N TYR A 544 -13.25 30.16 -19.32
CA TYR A 544 -13.50 29.64 -17.98
C TYR A 544 -12.34 29.98 -17.06
N GLN A 545 -12.64 30.36 -15.83
CA GLN A 545 -11.64 30.57 -14.79
C GLN A 545 -11.82 29.51 -13.71
N LEU A 546 -10.79 28.68 -13.51
CA LEU A 546 -10.76 27.72 -12.43
C LEU A 546 -10.16 28.36 -11.19
N ASP A 547 -10.92 28.39 -10.09
CA ASP A 547 -10.53 29.07 -8.85
C ASP A 547 -10.06 28.09 -7.76
N ARG A 548 -10.62 26.89 -7.71
CA ARG A 548 -10.25 25.82 -6.77
C ARG A 548 -10.70 24.45 -7.26
N TRP A 549 -10.42 23.43 -6.45
CA TRP A 549 -10.76 22.05 -6.77
C TRP A 549 -12.27 21.75 -6.78
N ASP A 550 -12.99 22.06 -5.68
CA ASP A 550 -14.45 21.86 -5.51
C ASP A 550 -15.11 23.05 -4.79
#